data_AF-A0A7W0WW59-F1
#
_entry.id   AF-A0A7W0WW59-F1
#
_cell.length_a   1.000
_cell.length_b   1.000
_cell.length_c   1.000
_cell.angle_alpha   90.00
_cell.angle_beta   90.00
_cell.angle_gamma   90.00
#
_symmetry.space_group_name_H-M   'P 1'
#
loop_
_entity.id
_entity.type
_entity.pdbx_description
1 polymer ?
#
loop_
_entity_poly.entity_id
_entity_poly.type
_entity_poly.pdbx_seq_one_letter_code
_entity_poly.pdbx_strand_id
1 'polypeptide(L)'
;MADARTAPTPERLLSIIELQNAIIAAGLNSDEVMTLVVERAGTLTGATGSVVALSEGDEIVTRAASGTARATAGQRTAKASVPSGRAITERGPVRGEDPGTDTLAVPLLYGEAAVGFLEVTSGKPNVFGDDDAETLRLLAQVIAIALHRAYTYPKPRRDVDHDPLTGLGNRRAYEERIEAELARNRRYGHSFSLALLELGGLETAVDRMGQAAGDEAVTEIAQILKRHTRAIDACFRIAADRVSIVLPGTSLDGARILVGRCRAHIVEAKPCDGAITASFGVIEAVAGETTEQITARVNAAISADKSR
;
A
#
# COMPACT_ATOMS: atom_id res chain seq x y z
N MET A 1 -41.32 1.75 28.83
CA MET A 1 -40.43 0.57 28.92
C MET A 1 -39.19 0.90 28.11
N ALA A 2 -38.07 1.12 28.78
CA ALA A 2 -36.82 1.50 28.16
C ALA A 2 -36.17 0.26 27.52
N ASP A 3 -35.85 0.37 26.24
CA ASP A 3 -35.23 -0.66 25.42
C ASP A 3 -33.82 -0.94 25.94
N ALA A 4 -33.56 -2.19 26.33
CA ALA A 4 -32.28 -2.60 26.87
C ALA A 4 -31.27 -2.65 25.73
N ARG A 5 -30.32 -1.71 25.72
CA ARG A 5 -29.10 -1.81 24.90
C ARG A 5 -28.37 -3.09 25.33
N THR A 6 -28.51 -4.15 24.55
CA THR A 6 -27.93 -5.46 24.84
C THR A 6 -26.41 -5.30 24.88
N ALA A 7 -25.80 -5.47 26.05
CA ALA A 7 -24.35 -5.38 26.17
C ALA A 7 -23.69 -6.43 25.26
N PRO A 8 -22.58 -6.10 24.55
CA PRO A 8 -21.91 -7.04 23.67
C PRO A 8 -21.45 -8.29 24.45
N THR A 9 -21.65 -9.46 23.86
CA THR A 9 -21.28 -10.74 24.49
C THR A 9 -19.77 -10.85 24.72
N PRO A 10 -19.30 -11.65 25.69
CA PRO A 10 -17.87 -11.82 25.97
C PRO A 10 -17.05 -12.27 24.76
N GLU A 11 -17.60 -13.15 23.90
CA GLU A 11 -16.97 -13.60 22.65
C GLU A 11 -16.83 -12.47 21.62
N ARG A 12 -17.82 -11.56 21.56
CA ARG A 12 -17.79 -10.36 20.71
C ARG A 12 -16.69 -9.40 21.17
N LEU A 13 -16.58 -9.15 22.48
CA LEU A 13 -15.53 -8.30 23.05
C LEU A 13 -14.13 -8.88 22.83
N LEU A 14 -13.95 -10.19 23.03
CA LEU A 14 -12.70 -10.90 22.75
C LEU A 14 -12.30 -10.76 21.28
N SER A 15 -13.22 -10.96 20.34
CA SER A 15 -12.93 -10.82 18.91
C SER A 15 -12.54 -9.40 18.51
N ILE A 16 -13.12 -8.39 19.14
CA ILE A 16 -12.76 -6.98 18.93
C ILE A 16 -11.37 -6.68 19.51
N ILE A 17 -11.07 -7.17 20.72
CA ILE A 17 -9.76 -7.00 21.36
C ILE A 17 -8.68 -7.72 20.55
N GLU A 18 -8.95 -8.93 20.05
CA GLU A 18 -8.04 -9.66 19.17
C GLU A 18 -7.81 -8.93 17.85
N LEU A 19 -8.85 -8.33 17.26
CA LEU A 19 -8.71 -7.51 16.05
C LEU A 19 -7.87 -6.26 16.33
N GLN A 20 -8.11 -5.56 17.45
CA GLN A 20 -7.31 -4.41 17.87
C GLN A 20 -5.85 -4.82 18.10
N ASN A 21 -5.62 -5.94 18.78
CA ASN A 21 -4.29 -6.48 19.01
C ASN A 21 -3.62 -6.90 17.70
N ALA A 22 -4.33 -7.51 16.75
CA ALA A 22 -3.77 -7.87 15.45
C ALA A 22 -3.37 -6.62 14.65
N ILE A 23 -4.23 -5.60 14.62
CA ILE A 23 -3.94 -4.31 13.97
C ILE A 23 -2.73 -3.62 14.61
N ILE A 24 -2.65 -3.60 15.94
CA ILE A 24 -1.54 -3.00 16.69
C ILE A 24 -0.26 -3.82 16.53
N ALA A 25 -0.34 -5.15 16.69
CA ALA A 25 0.78 -6.09 16.72
C ALA A 25 1.45 -6.26 15.36
N ALA A 26 0.69 -6.20 14.27
CA ALA A 26 1.20 -6.53 12.95
C ALA A 26 1.63 -5.31 12.13
N GLY A 27 1.40 -4.06 12.58
CA GLY A 27 1.88 -2.87 11.84
C GLY A 27 1.46 -2.93 10.36
N LEU A 28 0.28 -3.51 10.13
CA LEU A 28 -0.21 -3.96 8.84
C LEU A 28 -0.41 -2.75 7.93
N ASN A 29 -0.15 -2.95 6.64
CA ASN A 29 -0.59 -1.98 5.64
C ASN A 29 -2.14 -2.00 5.57
N SER A 30 -2.73 -0.96 4.99
CA SER A 30 -4.21 -0.81 4.93
C SER A 30 -4.92 -2.04 4.35
N ASP A 31 -4.28 -2.76 3.43
CA ASP A 31 -4.91 -3.82 2.65
C ASP A 31 -5.01 -5.12 3.46
N GLU A 32 -4.00 -5.41 4.29
CA GLU A 32 -4.01 -6.54 5.22
C GLU A 32 -5.05 -6.33 6.34
N VAL A 33 -5.19 -5.10 6.84
CA VAL A 33 -6.24 -4.77 7.82
C VAL A 33 -7.62 -5.00 7.22
N MET A 34 -7.86 -4.50 6.00
CA MET A 34 -9.15 -4.67 5.32
C MET A 34 -9.47 -6.14 5.04
N THR A 35 -8.47 -6.94 4.66
CA THR A 35 -8.63 -8.40 4.46
C THR A 35 -9.03 -9.11 5.75
N LEU A 36 -8.32 -8.85 6.85
CA LEU A 36 -8.61 -9.47 8.14
C LEU A 36 -10.03 -9.17 8.62
N VAL A 37 -10.49 -7.94 8.38
CA VAL A 37 -11.83 -7.49 8.74
C VAL A 37 -12.90 -8.27 8.00
N VAL A 38 -12.81 -8.38 6.67
CA VAL A 38 -13.87 -9.03 5.88
C VAL A 38 -13.98 -10.51 6.22
N GLU A 39 -12.89 -11.13 6.66
CA GLU A 39 -12.91 -12.50 7.19
C GLU A 39 -13.58 -12.57 8.57
N ARG A 40 -13.25 -11.64 9.47
CA ARG A 40 -13.82 -11.59 10.82
C ARG A 40 -15.31 -11.24 10.79
N ALA A 41 -15.71 -10.28 9.96
CA ALA A 41 -17.10 -9.89 9.76
C ALA A 41 -17.94 -11.07 9.29
N GLY A 42 -17.49 -11.80 8.26
CA GLY A 42 -18.19 -12.98 7.78
C GLY A 42 -18.33 -14.08 8.84
N THR A 43 -17.28 -14.30 9.64
CA THR A 43 -17.30 -15.31 10.71
C THR A 43 -18.27 -14.93 11.83
N LEU A 44 -18.29 -13.66 12.25
CA LEU A 44 -19.07 -13.21 13.41
C LEU A 44 -20.57 -13.05 13.12
N THR A 45 -20.95 -12.79 11.85
CA THR A 45 -22.35 -12.65 11.44
C THR A 45 -22.90 -13.87 10.71
N GLY A 46 -22.05 -14.88 10.44
CA GLY A 46 -22.43 -16.05 9.63
C GLY A 46 -22.70 -15.70 8.16
N ALA A 47 -22.23 -14.56 7.68
CA ALA A 47 -22.47 -14.11 6.32
C ALA A 47 -21.74 -14.99 5.29
N THR A 48 -22.37 -15.14 4.12
CA THR A 48 -21.75 -15.86 2.98
C THR A 48 -20.74 -15.02 2.21
N GLY A 49 -20.80 -13.69 2.36
CA GLY A 49 -19.82 -12.76 1.79
C GLY A 49 -19.70 -11.50 2.65
N SER A 50 -18.54 -10.84 2.58
CA SER A 50 -18.31 -9.55 3.22
C SER A 50 -17.42 -8.67 2.36
N VAL A 51 -17.60 -7.36 2.45
CA VAL A 51 -16.90 -6.35 1.67
C VAL A 51 -16.48 -5.19 2.58
N VAL A 52 -15.26 -4.72 2.39
CA VAL A 52 -14.85 -3.36 2.78
C VAL A 52 -14.62 -2.58 1.50
N ALA A 53 -15.32 -1.45 1.38
CA ALA A 53 -15.16 -0.55 0.25
C ALA A 53 -15.01 0.90 0.72
N LEU A 54 -14.29 1.68 -0.06
CA LEU A 54 -13.89 3.03 0.31
C LEU A 54 -14.41 4.05 -0.68
N SER A 55 -14.75 5.22 -0.15
CA SER A 55 -15.31 6.33 -0.89
C SER A 55 -14.20 7.08 -1.66
N GLU A 56 -14.34 7.18 -2.98
CA GLU A 56 -13.45 7.94 -3.87
C GLU A 56 -14.28 8.84 -4.80
N GLY A 57 -14.39 10.14 -4.46
CA GLY A 57 -15.23 11.06 -5.24
C GLY A 57 -16.70 10.63 -5.21
N ASP A 58 -17.30 10.36 -6.36
CA ASP A 58 -18.69 9.87 -6.50
C ASP A 58 -18.79 8.34 -6.59
N GLU A 59 -17.66 7.65 -6.48
CA GLU A 59 -17.58 6.19 -6.55
C GLU A 59 -17.22 5.58 -5.20
N ILE A 60 -17.51 4.29 -5.09
CA ILE A 60 -17.00 3.40 -4.05
C ILE A 60 -16.11 2.36 -4.72
N VAL A 61 -14.98 2.04 -4.07
CA VAL A 61 -14.05 1.03 -4.56
C VAL A 61 -13.93 -0.07 -3.53
N THR A 62 -14.29 -1.29 -3.94
CA THR A 62 -14.16 -2.48 -3.10
C THR A 62 -12.68 -2.79 -2.90
N ARG A 63 -12.19 -2.66 -1.68
CA ARG A 63 -10.77 -2.87 -1.35
C ARG A 63 -10.47 -4.28 -0.89
N ALA A 64 -11.38 -4.86 -0.13
CA ALA A 64 -11.28 -6.24 0.31
C ALA A 64 -12.66 -6.88 0.25
N ALA A 65 -12.68 -8.18 -0.06
CA ALA A 65 -13.89 -8.96 -0.09
C ALA A 65 -13.60 -10.42 0.30
N SER A 66 -14.56 -11.07 0.96
CA SER A 66 -14.49 -12.46 1.41
C SER A 66 -15.72 -13.26 0.97
N GLY A 67 -15.62 -14.58 1.02
CA GLY A 67 -16.71 -15.49 0.67
C GLY A 67 -17.21 -15.32 -0.77
N THR A 68 -18.53 -15.29 -0.95
CA THR A 68 -19.20 -15.11 -2.24
C THR A 68 -18.90 -13.75 -2.88
N ALA A 69 -18.47 -12.76 -2.10
CA ALA A 69 -18.15 -11.43 -2.59
C ALA A 69 -16.72 -11.28 -3.13
N ARG A 70 -15.84 -12.30 -3.04
CA ARG A 70 -14.43 -12.19 -3.47
C ARG A 70 -14.22 -11.61 -4.87
N ALA A 71 -15.12 -11.91 -5.81
CA ALA A 71 -15.05 -11.43 -7.19
C ALA A 71 -15.28 -9.91 -7.34
N THR A 72 -15.75 -9.23 -6.27
CA THR A 72 -15.98 -7.78 -6.29
C THR A 72 -14.73 -6.97 -5.91
N ALA A 73 -13.66 -7.62 -5.44
CA ALA A 73 -12.41 -6.94 -5.10
C ALA A 73 -11.87 -6.13 -6.29
N GLY A 74 -11.60 -4.84 -6.06
CA GLY A 74 -11.14 -3.90 -7.08
C GLY A 74 -12.24 -3.28 -7.96
N GLN A 75 -13.50 -3.71 -7.84
CA GLN A 75 -14.60 -3.09 -8.57
C GLN A 75 -14.87 -1.67 -8.09
N ARG A 76 -15.25 -0.80 -9.03
CA ARG A 76 -15.70 0.57 -8.77
C ARG A 76 -17.19 0.65 -9.10
N THR A 77 -17.95 1.28 -8.22
CA THR A 77 -19.41 1.39 -8.35
C THR A 77 -19.85 2.80 -7.97
N ALA A 78 -20.83 3.35 -8.68
CA ALA A 78 -21.35 4.67 -8.35
C ALA A 78 -22.07 4.63 -6.99
N LYS A 79 -21.80 5.60 -6.11
CA LYS A 79 -22.42 5.66 -4.77
C LYS A 79 -23.94 5.60 -4.79
N ALA A 80 -24.56 6.25 -5.78
CA ALA A 80 -26.01 6.29 -5.93
C ALA A 80 -26.64 4.92 -6.31
N SER A 81 -25.82 3.94 -6.69
CA SER A 81 -26.30 2.67 -7.27
C SER A 81 -26.28 1.48 -6.30
N VAL A 82 -25.84 1.66 -5.05
CA VAL A 82 -25.80 0.59 -4.05
C VAL A 82 -26.36 1.04 -2.69
N PRO A 83 -26.97 0.12 -1.90
CA PRO A 83 -27.41 0.38 -0.53
C PRO A 83 -26.29 0.94 0.36
N SER A 84 -25.06 0.49 0.12
CA SER A 84 -23.85 0.89 0.83
C SER A 84 -23.49 2.37 0.63
N GLY A 85 -23.96 3.02 -0.44
CA GLY A 85 -23.84 4.46 -0.64
C GLY A 85 -24.84 5.28 0.18
N ARG A 86 -26.01 4.70 0.50
CA ARG A 86 -26.97 5.32 1.42
C ARG A 86 -26.47 5.31 2.87
N ALA A 87 -25.74 4.27 3.27
CA ALA A 87 -25.14 4.18 4.61
C ALA A 87 -24.18 5.35 4.92
N ILE A 88 -23.53 5.90 3.89
CA ILE A 88 -22.67 7.10 3.99
C ILE A 88 -23.51 8.34 4.35
N THR A 89 -24.64 8.53 3.68
CA THR A 89 -25.55 9.69 3.89
C THR A 89 -26.33 9.57 5.19
N GLU A 90 -26.84 8.37 5.49
CA GLU A 90 -27.67 8.09 6.68
C GLU A 90 -26.82 7.95 7.95
N ARG A 91 -25.50 7.78 7.82
CA ARG A 91 -24.53 7.62 8.92
C ARG A 91 -24.93 6.52 9.92
N GLY A 92 -25.59 5.49 9.44
CA GLY A 92 -26.13 4.39 10.22
C GLY A 92 -26.19 3.09 9.42
N PRO A 93 -26.57 1.97 10.07
CA PRO A 93 -26.74 0.69 9.39
C PRO A 93 -27.86 0.79 8.34
N VAL A 94 -27.61 0.29 7.14
CA VAL A 94 -28.57 0.23 6.04
C VAL A 94 -28.70 -1.22 5.56
N ARG A 95 -29.94 -1.62 5.30
CA ARG A 95 -30.27 -2.95 4.78
C ARG A 95 -30.48 -2.89 3.27
N GLY A 96 -30.08 -3.95 2.58
CA GLY A 96 -30.32 -4.12 1.14
C GLY A 96 -31.80 -4.26 0.82
N GLU A 97 -32.17 -3.94 -0.42
CA GLU A 97 -33.57 -3.95 -0.89
C GLU A 97 -33.90 -5.20 -1.73
N ASP A 98 -32.91 -6.03 -2.05
CA ASP A 98 -33.11 -7.25 -2.84
C ASP A 98 -33.87 -8.32 -2.02
N PRO A 99 -35.08 -8.74 -2.43
CA PRO A 99 -35.89 -9.71 -1.69
C PRO A 99 -35.30 -11.13 -1.65
N GLY A 100 -34.37 -11.45 -2.56
CA GLY A 100 -33.75 -12.78 -2.67
C GLY A 100 -32.49 -12.95 -1.82
N THR A 101 -31.93 -11.84 -1.32
CA THR A 101 -30.71 -11.84 -0.53
C THR A 101 -30.94 -11.08 0.77
N ASP A 102 -30.00 -11.15 1.70
CA ASP A 102 -29.95 -10.23 2.84
C ASP A 102 -28.60 -9.53 2.81
N THR A 103 -28.61 -8.21 2.96
CA THR A 103 -27.41 -7.39 2.96
C THR A 103 -27.51 -6.37 4.06
N LEU A 104 -26.43 -6.21 4.80
CA LEU A 104 -26.32 -5.23 5.88
C LEU A 104 -25.01 -4.47 5.74
N ALA A 105 -25.12 -3.15 5.57
CA ALA A 105 -23.99 -2.25 5.40
C ALA A 105 -23.93 -1.26 6.57
N VAL A 106 -22.72 -1.01 7.08
CA VAL A 106 -22.45 0.02 8.10
C VAL A 106 -21.36 0.97 7.62
N PRO A 107 -21.45 2.28 7.94
CA PRO A 107 -20.45 3.23 7.50
C PRO A 107 -19.16 3.13 8.34
N LEU A 108 -18.03 3.32 7.68
CA LEU A 108 -16.74 3.56 8.32
C LEU A 108 -16.65 5.05 8.65
N LEU A 109 -17.02 5.41 9.87
CA LEU A 109 -17.05 6.80 10.33
C LEU A 109 -15.75 7.20 11.02
N TYR A 110 -15.16 8.31 10.59
CA TYR A 110 -14.06 8.97 11.26
C TYR A 110 -14.37 10.46 11.48
N GLY A 111 -14.54 10.86 12.74
CA GLY A 111 -15.00 12.21 13.07
C GLY A 111 -16.32 12.53 12.36
N GLU A 112 -16.34 13.62 11.60
CA GLU A 112 -17.50 14.00 10.80
C GLU A 112 -17.54 13.36 9.40
N ALA A 113 -16.51 12.63 8.97
CA ALA A 113 -16.44 12.04 7.63
C ALA A 113 -16.80 10.55 7.61
N ALA A 114 -17.47 10.11 6.55
CA ALA A 114 -17.66 8.70 6.21
C ALA A 114 -16.68 8.32 5.10
N VAL A 115 -15.68 7.49 5.43
CA VAL A 115 -14.58 7.15 4.51
C VAL A 115 -14.85 5.91 3.65
N GLY A 116 -15.92 5.18 3.95
CA GLY A 116 -16.31 3.96 3.26
C GLY A 116 -17.40 3.20 4.01
N PHE A 117 -17.52 1.91 3.75
CA PHE A 117 -18.44 1.01 4.44
C PHE A 117 -17.86 -0.39 4.64
N LEU A 118 -18.41 -1.08 5.64
CA LEU A 118 -18.29 -2.51 5.83
C LEU A 118 -19.66 -3.12 5.54
N GLU A 119 -19.71 -4.13 4.68
CA GLU A 119 -20.93 -4.80 4.26
C GLU A 119 -20.79 -6.32 4.43
N VAL A 120 -21.92 -6.96 4.74
CA VAL A 120 -22.07 -8.41 4.73
C VAL A 120 -23.29 -8.80 3.92
N THR A 121 -23.20 -9.96 3.27
CA THR A 121 -24.25 -10.48 2.37
C THR A 121 -24.52 -11.96 2.63
N SER A 122 -25.79 -12.32 2.56
CA SER A 122 -26.32 -13.68 2.59
C SER A 122 -27.11 -13.95 1.32
N GLY A 123 -26.92 -15.13 0.72
CA GLY A 123 -27.79 -15.63 -0.36
C GLY A 123 -29.18 -16.07 0.10
N LYS A 124 -29.54 -15.84 1.37
CA LYS A 124 -30.86 -16.08 1.95
C LYS A 124 -31.39 -14.77 2.55
N PRO A 125 -32.69 -14.46 2.40
CA PRO A 125 -33.29 -13.27 2.98
C PRO A 125 -33.46 -13.39 4.50
N ASN A 126 -33.52 -12.24 5.19
CA ASN A 126 -33.81 -12.10 6.63
C ASN A 126 -32.87 -12.92 7.55
N VAL A 127 -31.58 -12.92 7.26
CA VAL A 127 -30.54 -13.56 8.06
C VAL A 127 -29.97 -12.61 9.12
N PHE A 128 -29.83 -11.31 8.83
CA PHE A 128 -29.12 -10.38 9.72
C PHE A 128 -30.07 -9.62 10.66
N GLY A 129 -29.77 -9.61 11.96
CA GLY A 129 -30.51 -8.89 13.00
C GLY A 129 -29.83 -7.60 13.45
N ASP A 130 -30.41 -6.93 14.45
CA ASP A 130 -29.82 -5.72 15.03
C ASP A 130 -28.50 -5.99 15.76
N ASP A 131 -28.36 -7.19 16.32
CA ASP A 131 -27.12 -7.70 16.90
C ASP A 131 -25.96 -7.77 15.89
N ASP A 132 -26.26 -8.13 14.63
CA ASP A 132 -25.27 -8.15 13.55
C ASP A 132 -24.89 -6.71 13.16
N ALA A 133 -25.88 -5.80 13.13
CA ALA A 133 -25.64 -4.39 12.86
C ALA A 133 -24.72 -3.76 13.93
N GLU A 134 -24.93 -4.09 15.20
CA GLU A 134 -24.06 -3.63 16.28
C GLU A 134 -22.66 -4.23 16.20
N THR A 135 -22.56 -5.52 15.90
CA THR A 135 -21.27 -6.21 15.68
C THR A 135 -20.48 -5.54 14.56
N LEU A 136 -21.10 -5.31 13.41
CA LEU A 136 -20.46 -4.63 12.28
C LEU A 136 -20.09 -3.19 12.62
N ARG A 137 -20.93 -2.45 13.36
CA ARG A 137 -20.59 -1.09 13.81
C ARG A 137 -19.34 -1.07 14.69
N LEU A 138 -19.19 -2.03 15.58
CA LEU A 138 -18.00 -2.12 16.44
C LEU A 138 -16.74 -2.42 15.61
N LEU A 139 -16.84 -3.36 14.66
CA LEU A 139 -15.74 -3.65 13.72
C LEU A 139 -15.41 -2.40 12.89
N ALA A 140 -16.41 -1.73 12.33
CA ALA A 140 -16.28 -0.52 11.53
C ALA A 140 -15.53 0.59 12.27
N GLN A 141 -15.78 0.78 13.57
CA GLN A 141 -15.07 1.77 14.39
C GLN A 141 -13.58 1.47 14.50
N VAL A 142 -13.20 0.21 14.76
CA VAL A 142 -11.80 -0.21 14.88
C VAL A 142 -11.03 0.08 13.58
N ILE A 143 -11.68 -0.15 12.45
CA ILE A 143 -11.07 -0.04 11.12
C ILE A 143 -11.03 1.39 10.65
N ALA A 144 -12.07 2.19 10.90
CA ALA A 144 -12.07 3.60 10.54
C ALA A 144 -10.88 4.34 11.20
N ILE A 145 -10.52 3.96 12.44
CA ILE A 145 -9.33 4.47 13.13
C ILE A 145 -8.04 3.96 12.46
N ALA A 146 -7.95 2.67 12.11
CA ALA A 146 -6.77 2.11 11.46
C ALA A 146 -6.54 2.70 10.05
N LEU A 147 -7.62 2.90 9.29
CA LEU A 147 -7.62 3.48 7.96
C LEU A 147 -7.43 5.00 7.98
N HIS A 148 -7.70 5.69 9.10
CA HIS A 148 -7.46 7.13 9.22
C HIS A 148 -6.02 7.53 8.84
N ARG A 149 -5.02 6.71 9.24
CA ARG A 149 -3.61 6.95 8.85
C ARG A 149 -3.36 6.85 7.34
N ALA A 150 -4.14 6.04 6.63
CA ALA A 150 -4.02 5.86 5.18
C ALA A 150 -4.87 6.84 4.36
N TYR A 151 -5.80 7.57 4.99
CA TYR A 151 -6.79 8.42 4.30
C TYR A 151 -6.78 9.90 4.70
N THR A 152 -6.27 10.25 5.87
CA THR A 152 -5.99 11.67 6.21
C THR A 152 -4.71 12.18 5.59
N TYR A 153 -3.83 11.25 5.18
CA TYR A 153 -2.91 11.49 4.08
C TYR A 153 -3.59 10.93 2.83
N PRO A 154 -4.31 11.73 2.04
CA PRO A 154 -4.77 11.24 0.74
C PRO A 154 -3.55 10.68 0.01
N LYS A 155 -3.58 9.39 -0.37
CA LYS A 155 -2.68 8.88 -1.42
C LYS A 155 -2.85 9.86 -2.57
N PRO A 156 -1.82 10.67 -2.89
CA PRO A 156 -2.00 11.59 -3.96
C PRO A 156 -2.05 10.76 -5.24
N ARG A 157 -2.69 11.33 -6.27
CA ARG A 157 -2.92 10.70 -7.56
C ARG A 157 -1.65 9.97 -8.03
N ARG A 158 -1.77 8.93 -8.87
CA ARG A 158 -0.63 8.23 -9.49
C ARG A 158 0.43 9.18 -10.11
N ASP A 159 0.10 10.45 -10.34
CA ASP A 159 1.00 11.51 -10.81
C ASP A 159 1.86 12.20 -9.72
N VAL A 160 1.55 12.05 -8.43
CA VAL A 160 2.20 12.78 -7.33
C VAL A 160 3.22 11.93 -6.56
N ASP A 161 3.17 10.60 -6.70
CA ASP A 161 4.14 9.68 -6.10
C ASP A 161 5.10 9.05 -7.10
N HIS A 162 4.91 9.37 -8.37
CA HIS A 162 5.77 8.91 -9.44
C HIS A 162 6.53 10.06 -10.06
N ASP A 163 7.75 9.77 -10.50
CA ASP A 163 8.50 10.68 -11.37
C ASP A 163 7.89 10.64 -12.77
N PRO A 164 7.46 11.79 -13.34
CA PRO A 164 6.71 11.82 -14.59
C PRO A 164 7.55 11.37 -15.80
N LEU A 165 8.89 11.47 -15.74
CA LEU A 165 9.76 11.02 -16.81
C LEU A 165 9.87 9.50 -16.85
N THR A 166 10.18 8.89 -15.71
CA THR A 166 10.55 7.46 -15.65
C THR A 166 9.41 6.54 -15.21
N GLY A 167 8.35 7.11 -14.63
CA GLY A 167 7.28 6.39 -13.95
C GLY A 167 7.76 5.58 -12.74
N LEU A 168 9.00 5.75 -12.27
CA LEU A 168 9.47 5.22 -10.98
C LEU A 168 8.77 5.96 -9.85
N GLY A 169 8.83 5.46 -8.61
CA GLY A 169 8.43 6.28 -7.48
C GLY A 169 9.30 7.55 -7.40
N ASN A 170 8.78 8.67 -6.90
CA ASN A 170 9.57 9.88 -6.73
C ASN A 170 10.26 9.91 -5.35
N ARG A 171 10.98 11.01 -5.08
CA ARG A 171 11.69 11.23 -3.83
C ARG A 171 10.79 11.09 -2.59
N ARG A 172 9.58 11.64 -2.62
CA ARG A 172 8.63 11.57 -1.51
C ARG A 172 8.23 10.13 -1.22
N ALA A 173 7.88 9.38 -2.27
CA ALA A 173 7.55 7.96 -2.15
C ALA A 173 8.73 7.11 -1.65
N TYR A 174 9.96 7.47 -2.01
CA TYR A 174 11.17 6.84 -1.48
C TYR A 174 11.32 7.08 0.03
N GLU A 175 11.17 8.32 0.49
CA GLU A 175 11.31 8.70 1.90
C GLU A 175 10.28 7.96 2.76
N GLU A 176 9.02 7.88 2.32
CA GLU A 176 7.98 7.09 3.01
C GLU A 176 8.29 5.59 3.02
N ARG A 177 8.82 5.06 1.91
CA ARG A 177 9.14 3.63 1.80
C ARG A 177 10.30 3.23 2.71
N ILE A 178 11.38 4.02 2.73
CA ILE A 178 12.58 3.68 3.52
C ILE A 178 12.27 3.75 5.02
N GLU A 179 11.50 4.75 5.46
CA GLU A 179 11.06 4.85 6.86
C GLU A 179 10.20 3.65 7.27
N ALA A 180 9.29 3.21 6.39
CA ALA A 180 8.47 2.03 6.64
C ALA A 180 9.32 0.74 6.78
N GLU A 181 10.32 0.53 5.92
CA GLU A 181 11.20 -0.65 6.03
C GLU A 181 12.10 -0.60 7.26
N LEU A 182 12.65 0.57 7.61
CA LEU A 182 13.42 0.73 8.86
C LEU A 182 12.57 0.44 10.10
N ALA A 183 11.30 0.86 10.10
CA ALA A 183 10.37 0.53 11.17
C ALA A 183 10.10 -0.98 11.27
N ARG A 184 9.93 -1.68 10.13
CA ARG A 184 9.77 -3.15 10.11
C ARG A 184 11.02 -3.87 10.57
N ASN A 185 12.19 -3.43 10.12
CA ASN A 185 13.49 -3.97 10.54
C ASN A 185 13.67 -3.85 12.06
N ARG A 186 13.37 -2.67 12.63
CA ARG A 186 13.44 -2.42 14.08
C ARG A 186 12.46 -3.30 14.87
N ARG A 187 11.26 -3.51 14.35
CA ARG A 187 10.17 -4.18 15.08
C ARG A 187 10.22 -5.70 14.98
N TYR A 188 10.52 -6.24 13.80
CA TYR A 188 10.42 -7.67 13.52
C TYR A 188 11.77 -8.32 13.21
N GLY A 189 12.86 -7.54 13.14
CA GLY A 189 14.17 -8.03 12.71
C GLY A 189 14.22 -8.42 11.23
N HIS A 190 13.23 -8.02 10.41
CA HIS A 190 13.23 -8.30 8.99
C HIS A 190 14.34 -7.53 8.28
N SER A 191 15.23 -8.23 7.58
CA SER A 191 16.28 -7.61 6.79
C SER A 191 15.73 -7.07 5.46
N PHE A 192 16.31 -5.97 5.02
CA PHE A 192 16.13 -5.44 3.68
C PHE A 192 17.45 -4.84 3.19
N SER A 193 17.62 -4.80 1.88
CA SER A 193 18.76 -4.15 1.26
C SER A 193 18.34 -2.90 0.52
N LEU A 194 19.27 -1.95 0.44
CA LEU A 194 19.14 -0.71 -0.31
C LEU A 194 20.23 -0.67 -1.37
N ALA A 195 19.82 -0.51 -2.63
CA ALA A 195 20.72 -0.20 -3.72
C ALA A 195 20.47 1.23 -4.18
N LEU A 196 21.53 2.01 -4.33
CA LEU A 196 21.47 3.36 -4.85
C LEU A 196 22.36 3.44 -6.08
N LEU A 197 21.77 3.95 -7.15
CA LEU A 197 22.37 4.18 -8.45
C LEU A 197 22.63 5.67 -8.63
N GLU A 198 23.84 6.02 -9.08
CA GLU A 198 24.18 7.37 -9.53
C GLU A 198 24.64 7.32 -10.99
N LEU A 199 24.03 8.16 -11.82
CA LEU A 199 24.24 8.26 -13.26
C LEU A 199 25.36 9.25 -13.55
N GLY A 200 26.51 8.73 -14.01
CA GLY A 200 27.64 9.56 -14.44
C GLY A 200 27.48 10.01 -15.88
N GLY A 201 27.84 11.27 -16.19
CA GLY A 201 27.88 11.79 -17.56
C GLY A 201 26.55 12.32 -18.10
N LEU A 202 25.48 12.33 -17.29
CA LEU A 202 24.15 12.79 -17.71
C LEU A 202 24.13 14.26 -18.17
N GLU A 203 24.71 15.17 -17.39
CA GLU A 203 24.80 16.60 -17.74
C GLU A 203 25.54 16.80 -19.07
N THR A 204 26.70 16.15 -19.23
CA THR A 204 27.48 16.21 -20.47
C THR A 204 26.74 15.61 -21.67
N ALA A 205 25.95 14.56 -21.46
CA ALA A 205 25.12 13.97 -22.52
C ALA A 205 24.01 14.93 -22.94
N VAL A 206 23.34 15.58 -21.97
CA VAL A 206 22.30 16.60 -22.25
C VAL A 206 22.89 17.79 -23.00
N ASP A 207 24.07 18.28 -22.60
CA ASP A 207 24.74 19.40 -23.27
C ASP A 207 25.12 19.09 -24.73
N ARG A 208 25.52 17.84 -25.00
CA ARG A 208 26.01 17.43 -26.33
C ARG A 208 24.92 16.92 -27.27
N MET A 209 23.92 16.22 -26.73
CA MET A 209 22.92 15.47 -27.50
C MET A 209 21.50 16.00 -27.31
N GLY A 210 21.32 16.96 -26.39
CA GLY A 210 20.05 17.58 -26.08
C GLY A 210 19.28 16.89 -24.96
N GLN A 211 18.35 17.64 -24.35
CA GLN A 211 17.50 17.18 -23.25
C GLN A 211 16.75 15.88 -23.57
N ALA A 212 16.20 15.77 -24.78
CA ALA A 212 15.43 14.60 -25.20
C ALA A 212 16.24 13.30 -25.16
N ALA A 213 17.51 13.34 -25.57
CA ALA A 213 18.39 12.18 -25.54
C ALA A 213 18.74 11.77 -24.10
N GLY A 214 18.99 12.75 -23.22
CA GLY A 214 19.20 12.48 -21.79
C GLY A 214 17.95 11.89 -21.13
N ASP A 215 16.77 12.42 -21.45
CA ASP A 215 15.49 11.94 -20.94
C ASP A 215 15.18 10.50 -21.38
N GLU A 216 15.46 10.17 -22.64
CA GLU A 216 15.34 8.83 -23.19
C GLU A 216 16.28 7.84 -22.47
N ALA A 217 17.54 8.22 -22.28
CA ALA A 217 18.51 7.39 -21.58
C ALA A 217 18.11 7.11 -20.11
N VAL A 218 17.64 8.13 -19.38
CA VAL A 218 17.15 7.95 -18.00
C VAL A 218 15.91 7.04 -17.97
N THR A 219 15.03 7.18 -18.96
CA THR A 219 13.83 6.33 -19.11
C THR A 219 14.20 4.88 -19.39
N GLU A 220 15.15 4.64 -20.30
CA GLU A 220 15.66 3.30 -20.61
C GLU A 220 16.26 2.62 -19.38
N ILE A 221 17.11 3.33 -18.63
CA ILE A 221 17.69 2.82 -17.38
C ILE A 221 16.58 2.45 -16.39
N ALA A 222 15.57 3.30 -16.21
CA ALA A 222 14.44 3.01 -15.33
C ALA A 222 13.67 1.74 -15.75
N GLN A 223 13.50 1.51 -17.05
CA GLN A 223 12.88 0.29 -17.56
C GLN A 223 13.75 -0.95 -17.32
N ILE A 224 15.08 -0.86 -17.48
CA ILE A 224 16.00 -1.94 -17.15
C ILE A 224 15.83 -2.34 -15.67
N LEU A 225 15.83 -1.36 -14.76
CA LEU A 225 15.65 -1.64 -13.33
C LEU A 225 14.32 -2.34 -13.06
N LYS A 226 13.21 -1.80 -13.58
CA LYS A 226 11.86 -2.37 -13.43
C LYS A 226 11.76 -3.82 -13.92
N ARG A 227 12.40 -4.16 -15.04
CA ARG A 227 12.38 -5.52 -15.61
C ARG A 227 13.09 -6.56 -14.73
N HIS A 228 14.05 -6.14 -13.90
CA HIS A 228 14.85 -7.05 -13.08
C HIS A 228 14.45 -7.08 -11.60
N THR A 229 13.61 -6.14 -11.17
CA THR A 229 13.02 -6.11 -9.83
C THR A 229 11.73 -6.94 -9.73
N ARG A 230 11.48 -7.50 -8.55
CA ARG A 230 10.26 -8.26 -8.22
C ARG A 230 9.11 -7.31 -7.87
N ALA A 231 7.89 -7.84 -7.79
CA ALA A 231 6.71 -7.05 -7.43
C ALA A 231 6.79 -6.38 -6.05
N ILE A 232 7.55 -6.95 -5.11
CA ILE A 232 7.75 -6.40 -3.75
C ILE A 232 8.89 -5.37 -3.67
N ASP A 233 9.79 -5.39 -4.66
CA ASP A 233 10.90 -4.46 -4.76
C ASP A 233 10.36 -3.13 -5.31
N ALA A 234 10.94 -2.01 -4.90
CA ALA A 234 10.46 -0.70 -5.33
C ALA A 234 11.62 0.19 -5.81
N CYS A 235 11.47 0.73 -7.02
CA CYS A 235 12.42 1.63 -7.66
C CYS A 235 11.94 3.08 -7.57
N PHE A 236 12.85 4.01 -7.28
CA PHE A 236 12.55 5.41 -7.07
C PHE A 236 13.56 6.33 -7.75
N ARG A 237 13.13 7.37 -8.44
CA ARG A 237 14.00 8.48 -8.86
C ARG A 237 14.01 9.54 -7.76
N ILE A 238 15.16 9.71 -7.10
CA ILE A 238 15.30 10.59 -5.93
C ILE A 238 16.00 11.92 -6.25
N ALA A 239 16.72 11.96 -7.37
CA ALA A 239 17.29 13.17 -7.98
C ALA A 239 17.38 12.98 -9.50
N ALA A 240 17.80 14.02 -10.24
CA ALA A 240 17.89 13.97 -11.70
C ALA A 240 18.77 12.79 -12.20
N ASP A 241 19.85 12.53 -11.48
CA ASP A 241 20.91 11.55 -11.75
C ASP A 241 20.94 10.39 -10.75
N ARG A 242 19.98 10.30 -9.81
CA ARG A 242 19.98 9.28 -8.75
C ARG A 242 18.71 8.47 -8.69
N VAL A 243 18.88 7.16 -8.69
CA VAL A 243 17.79 6.18 -8.60
C VAL A 243 18.07 5.23 -7.44
N SER A 244 17.04 4.91 -6.65
CA SER A 244 17.13 4.02 -5.50
C SER A 244 16.26 2.78 -5.73
N ILE A 245 16.68 1.65 -5.17
CA ILE A 245 15.94 0.39 -5.15
C ILE A 245 15.89 -0.11 -3.71
N VAL A 246 14.68 -0.23 -3.18
CA VAL A 246 14.41 -0.83 -1.87
C VAL A 246 14.04 -2.30 -2.09
N LEU A 247 14.75 -3.21 -1.42
CA LEU A 247 14.66 -4.67 -1.61
C LEU A 247 14.26 -5.36 -0.28
N PRO A 248 12.96 -5.41 0.05
CA PRO A 248 12.48 -6.06 1.27
C PRO A 248 12.83 -7.56 1.29
N GLY A 249 13.21 -8.09 2.45
CA GLY A 249 13.50 -9.52 2.61
C GLY A 249 14.70 -10.01 1.79
N THR A 250 15.58 -9.11 1.37
CA THR A 250 16.74 -9.41 0.52
C THR A 250 18.03 -9.11 1.25
N SER A 251 18.92 -10.12 1.33
CA SER A 251 20.26 -9.98 1.88
C SER A 251 21.19 -9.19 0.97
N LEU A 252 22.33 -8.73 1.51
CA LEU A 252 23.35 -8.00 0.76
C LEU A 252 23.78 -8.74 -0.52
N ASP A 253 23.99 -10.05 -0.44
CA ASP A 253 24.43 -10.85 -1.59
C ASP A 253 23.34 -10.96 -2.66
N GLY A 254 22.08 -11.14 -2.25
CA GLY A 254 20.93 -11.12 -3.17
C GLY A 254 20.80 -9.78 -3.89
N ALA A 255 20.98 -8.68 -3.16
CA ALA A 255 20.95 -7.33 -3.72
C ALA A 255 22.11 -7.10 -4.71
N ARG A 256 23.32 -7.59 -4.40
CA ARG A 256 24.48 -7.51 -5.31
C ARG A 256 24.27 -8.29 -6.60
N ILE A 257 23.62 -9.46 -6.55
CA ILE A 257 23.28 -10.24 -7.75
C ILE A 257 22.31 -9.46 -8.65
N LEU A 258 21.26 -8.88 -8.06
CA LEU A 258 20.29 -8.06 -8.80
C LEU A 258 20.97 -6.84 -9.45
N VAL A 259 21.77 -6.11 -8.66
CA VAL A 259 22.51 -4.94 -9.13
C VAL A 259 23.52 -5.30 -10.22
N GLY A 260 24.23 -6.42 -10.09
CA GLY A 260 25.15 -6.91 -11.11
C GLY A 260 24.45 -7.16 -12.45
N ARG A 261 23.24 -7.72 -12.41
CA ARG A 261 22.40 -7.91 -13.61
C ARG A 261 21.95 -6.59 -14.22
N CYS A 262 21.46 -5.66 -13.40
CA CYS A 262 21.09 -4.32 -13.87
C CYS A 262 22.29 -3.60 -14.51
N ARG A 263 23.46 -3.67 -13.88
CA ARG A 263 24.70 -3.09 -14.41
C ARG A 263 25.05 -3.66 -15.78
N ALA A 264 25.01 -4.99 -15.93
CA ALA A 264 25.31 -5.65 -17.21
C ALA A 264 24.39 -5.16 -18.34
N HIS A 265 23.08 -5.06 -18.09
CA HIS A 265 22.13 -4.60 -19.09
C HIS A 265 22.21 -3.09 -19.39
N ILE A 266 22.59 -2.25 -18.41
CA ILE A 266 22.85 -0.83 -18.67
C ILE A 266 24.09 -0.67 -19.58
N VAL A 267 25.15 -1.46 -19.33
CA VAL A 267 26.35 -1.45 -20.18
C VAL A 267 26.04 -1.94 -21.60
N GLU A 268 25.18 -2.94 -21.73
CA GLU A 268 24.73 -3.48 -23.02
C GLU A 268 23.89 -2.47 -23.81
N ALA A 269 22.96 -1.77 -23.13
CA ALA A 269 22.10 -0.76 -23.72
C ALA A 269 22.86 0.46 -24.26
N LYS A 270 24.01 0.79 -23.65
CA LYS A 270 24.83 1.97 -23.98
C LYS A 270 24.01 3.27 -24.11
N PRO A 271 23.31 3.71 -23.05
CA PRO A 271 22.49 4.92 -23.12
C PRO A 271 23.32 6.14 -23.56
N CYS A 272 22.79 6.93 -24.49
CA CYS A 272 23.51 8.02 -25.16
C CYS A 272 24.87 7.57 -25.75
N ASP A 273 24.88 6.47 -26.51
CA ASP A 273 26.08 5.88 -27.11
C ASP A 273 27.18 5.54 -26.09
N GLY A 274 26.79 5.23 -24.85
CA GLY A 274 27.68 4.93 -23.73
C GLY A 274 28.25 6.16 -23.02
N ALA A 275 27.74 7.37 -23.32
CA ALA A 275 28.10 8.57 -22.58
C ALA A 275 27.60 8.56 -21.14
N ILE A 276 26.51 7.84 -20.85
CA ILE A 276 25.96 7.70 -19.51
C ILE A 276 26.41 6.38 -18.89
N THR A 277 26.98 6.47 -17.68
CA THR A 277 27.45 5.34 -16.89
C THR A 277 26.66 5.23 -15.57
N ALA A 278 26.79 4.10 -14.90
CA ALA A 278 26.02 3.79 -13.70
C ALA A 278 26.92 3.24 -12.60
N SER A 279 27.02 3.96 -11.49
CA SER A 279 27.69 3.52 -10.26
C SER A 279 26.67 3.07 -9.23
N PHE A 280 26.96 1.99 -8.49
CA PHE A 280 26.01 1.43 -7.52
C PHE A 280 26.61 1.32 -6.12
N GLY A 281 25.90 1.85 -5.13
CA GLY A 281 26.12 1.57 -3.72
C GLY A 281 25.08 0.56 -3.25
N VAL A 282 25.51 -0.54 -2.65
CA VAL A 282 24.61 -1.59 -2.16
C VAL A 282 24.93 -1.88 -0.70
N ILE A 283 23.91 -1.79 0.15
CA ILE A 283 24.02 -2.05 1.58
C ILE A 283 22.84 -2.88 2.07
N GLU A 284 23.05 -3.60 3.16
CA GLU A 284 21.98 -4.20 3.95
C GLU A 284 21.75 -3.33 5.20
N ALA A 285 20.47 -3.11 5.51
CA ALA A 285 20.05 -2.31 6.65
C ALA A 285 20.43 -3.01 7.97
N VAL A 286 20.87 -2.23 8.95
CA VAL A 286 21.25 -2.74 10.27
C VAL A 286 20.13 -2.46 11.28
N ALA A 287 19.97 -3.36 12.25
CA ALA A 287 18.97 -3.22 13.31
C ALA A 287 19.09 -1.88 14.03
N GLY A 288 17.98 -1.13 14.07
CA GLY A 288 17.91 0.16 14.78
C GLY A 288 18.48 1.35 14.00
N GLU A 289 18.90 1.15 12.75
CA GLU A 289 19.45 2.22 11.91
C GLU A 289 18.42 3.33 11.62
N THR A 290 18.89 4.57 11.50
CA THR A 290 18.08 5.73 11.08
C THR A 290 18.20 6.00 9.59
N THR A 291 17.28 6.79 9.04
CA THR A 291 17.29 7.20 7.63
C THR A 291 18.58 7.93 7.26
N GLU A 292 19.12 8.77 8.15
CA GLU A 292 20.38 9.47 7.93
C GLU A 292 21.57 8.50 7.86
N GLN A 293 21.61 7.51 8.76
CA GLN A 293 22.70 6.53 8.84
C GLN A 293 22.74 5.63 7.60
N ILE A 294 21.58 5.07 7.21
CA ILE A 294 21.48 4.21 6.03
C ILE A 294 21.81 5.01 4.75
N THR A 295 21.37 6.27 4.68
CA THR A 295 21.69 7.17 3.56
C THR A 295 23.19 7.48 3.49
N ALA A 296 23.84 7.76 4.63
CA ALA A 296 25.27 8.01 4.67
C ALA A 296 26.08 6.78 4.21
N ARG A 297 25.70 5.57 4.66
CA ARG A 297 26.37 4.32 4.28
C ARG A 297 26.21 3.99 2.80
N VAL A 298 25.02 4.15 2.23
CA VAL A 298 24.82 3.85 0.81
C VAL A 298 25.57 4.83 -0.10
N ASN A 299 25.67 6.11 0.29
CA ASN A 299 26.50 7.09 -0.41
C ASN A 299 28.00 6.73 -0.33
N ALA A 300 28.49 6.31 0.84
CA ALA A 300 29.87 5.84 0.97
C ALA A 300 30.15 4.61 0.09
N ALA A 301 29.17 3.71 -0.05
CA ALA A 301 29.27 2.56 -0.96
C ALA A 301 29.37 2.98 -2.43
N ILE A 302 28.66 4.04 -2.86
CA ILE A 302 28.83 4.61 -4.21
C ILE A 302 30.24 5.17 -4.41
N SER A 303 30.75 5.95 -3.46
CA SER A 303 32.10 6.52 -3.57
C SER A 303 33.17 5.44 -3.73
N ALA A 304 33.01 4.32 -3.05
CA ALA A 304 33.88 3.15 -3.21
C ALA A 304 33.74 2.47 -4.58
N ASP A 305 32.52 2.42 -5.15
CA ASP A 305 32.26 1.84 -6.49
C ASP A 305 32.89 2.70 -7.59
N LYS A 306 32.78 4.04 -7.49
CA LYS A 306 33.40 4.99 -8.43
C LYS A 306 34.93 4.95 -8.44
N SER A 307 35.53 4.44 -7.37
CA SER A 307 36.99 4.33 -7.24
C SER A 307 37.55 3.01 -7.78
N ARG A 308 36.70 2.15 -8.36
CA ARG A 308 37.06 0.86 -8.98
C ARG A 308 37.02 0.96 -10.50
#